data_AF-A0A1X1QV72-F1
#
_entry.id   AF-A0A1X1QV72-F1
#
_cell.length_a   1.000
_cell.length_b   1.000
_cell.length_c   1.000
_cell.angle_alpha   90.00
_cell.angle_beta   90.00
_cell.angle_gamma   90.00
#
_symmetry.space_group_name_H-M   'P 1'
#
loop_
_entity.id
_entity.type
_entity.pdbx_description
1 polymer ?
#
loop_
_entity_poly.entity_id
_entity_poly.type
_entity_poly.pdbx_seq_one_letter_code
_entity_poly.pdbx_strand_id
1 'polypeptide(L)'
;MNGLDDYPVFTHKTATDLSYLACAQFILSQANVFYPQFATHNAHTVAAILEMVKGKSAYEFQRLHGMGEQLYRQVLEQTGGKIPCRIYAPVGHYQELLPYLVRRLLENGANSSFINQVENADIDLEKVIADPVTHFKKTKQLSTNCVLPRNLYGKRINSTGLNLADIDVL
;
A
#
# COMPACT_ATOMS: atom_id res chain seq x y z
N MET A 1 -20.23 -11.38 -8.26
CA MET A 1 -18.84 -11.60 -8.75
C MET A 1 -18.91 -11.77 -10.24
N ASN A 2 -18.13 -10.99 -11.00
CA ASN A 2 -18.23 -10.91 -12.45
C ASN A 2 -17.61 -12.12 -13.20
N GLY A 3 -17.26 -13.20 -12.51
CA GLY A 3 -16.74 -14.42 -13.13
C GLY A 3 -15.45 -14.23 -13.96
N LEU A 4 -14.62 -13.25 -13.60
CA LEU A 4 -13.37 -12.94 -14.31
C LEU A 4 -12.29 -14.00 -14.07
N ASP A 5 -11.27 -14.04 -14.92
CA ASP A 5 -10.21 -15.05 -14.85
C ASP A 5 -9.29 -14.88 -13.63
N ASP A 6 -9.03 -13.63 -13.21
CA ASP A 6 -8.19 -13.33 -12.06
C ASP A 6 -8.61 -12.00 -11.37
N TYR A 7 -7.89 -11.64 -10.31
CA TYR A 7 -8.05 -10.39 -9.58
C TYR A 7 -7.17 -9.29 -10.19
N PRO A 8 -7.69 -8.07 -10.41
CA PRO A 8 -6.90 -6.93 -10.88
C PRO A 8 -6.00 -6.32 -9.79
N VAL A 9 -5.87 -7.00 -8.64
CA VAL A 9 -5.07 -6.59 -7.49
C VAL A 9 -4.34 -7.80 -6.93
N PHE A 10 -3.20 -7.56 -6.28
CA PHE A 10 -2.51 -8.63 -5.58
C PHE A 10 -3.37 -9.19 -4.43
N THR A 11 -3.35 -10.50 -4.26
CA THR A 11 -4.07 -11.22 -3.19
C THR A 11 -3.23 -11.39 -1.92
N HIS A 12 -2.03 -10.79 -1.89
CA HIS A 12 -1.08 -10.81 -0.78
C HIS A 12 -0.48 -9.43 -0.55
N LYS A 13 -0.47 -9.01 0.73
CA LYS A 13 0.03 -7.68 1.12
C LYS A 13 1.50 -7.47 0.75
N THR A 14 2.34 -8.49 0.92
CA THR A 14 3.77 -8.40 0.55
C THR A 14 3.96 -8.16 -0.96
N ALA A 15 3.10 -8.72 -1.82
CA ALA A 15 3.17 -8.47 -3.25
C ALA A 15 2.81 -7.01 -3.58
N THR A 16 1.82 -6.43 -2.87
CA THR A 16 1.52 -4.99 -2.95
C THR A 16 2.70 -4.14 -2.47
N ASP A 17 3.34 -4.47 -1.35
CA ASP A 17 4.52 -3.75 -0.86
C ASP A 17 5.67 -3.77 -1.88
N LEU A 18 5.93 -4.94 -2.47
CA LEU A 18 6.96 -5.11 -3.49
C LEU A 18 6.64 -4.29 -4.75
N SER A 19 5.40 -4.33 -5.21
CA SER A 19 4.94 -3.53 -6.34
C SER A 19 5.08 -2.04 -6.05
N TYR A 20 4.75 -1.59 -4.83
CA TYR A 20 4.90 -0.19 -4.42
C TYR A 20 6.36 0.25 -4.53
N LEU A 21 7.29 -0.54 -3.98
CA LEU A 21 8.73 -0.25 -4.02
C LEU A 21 9.29 -0.25 -5.45
N ALA A 22 8.85 -1.19 -6.30
CA ALA A 22 9.22 -1.23 -7.71
C ALA A 22 8.74 0.02 -8.46
N CYS A 23 7.48 0.42 -8.26
CA CYS A 23 6.92 1.64 -8.84
C CYS A 23 7.62 2.90 -8.31
N ALA A 24 7.99 2.93 -7.02
CA ALA A 24 8.73 4.03 -6.42
C ALA A 24 10.12 4.17 -7.05
N GLN A 25 10.84 3.07 -7.24
CA GLN A 25 12.12 3.07 -7.96
C GLN A 25 11.97 3.57 -9.40
N PHE A 26 10.93 3.11 -10.11
CA PHE A 26 10.66 3.55 -11.48
C PHE A 26 10.40 5.05 -11.55
N ILE A 27 9.47 5.60 -10.75
CA ILE A 27 9.13 7.02 -10.83
C ILE A 27 10.29 7.92 -10.37
N LEU A 28 11.10 7.47 -9.40
CA LEU A 28 12.33 8.17 -8.98
C LEU A 28 13.38 8.23 -10.10
N SER A 29 13.46 7.19 -10.95
CA SER A 29 14.37 7.18 -12.11
C SER A 29 13.98 8.19 -13.20
N GLN A 30 12.74 8.71 -13.13
CA GLN A 30 12.15 9.65 -14.08
C GLN A 30 11.92 11.04 -13.44
N ALA A 31 12.74 11.42 -12.45
CA ALA A 31 12.60 12.66 -11.69
C ALA A 31 12.77 13.96 -12.52
N ASN A 32 13.19 13.85 -13.78
CA ASN A 32 13.25 14.96 -14.73
C ASN A 32 11.87 15.28 -15.34
N VAL A 33 10.92 14.35 -15.31
CA VAL A 33 9.58 14.49 -15.90
C VAL A 33 8.46 14.32 -14.89
N PHE A 34 8.71 13.65 -13.77
CA PHE A 34 7.75 13.49 -12.68
C PHE A 34 8.23 14.17 -11.40
N TYR A 35 7.27 14.66 -10.63
CA TYR A 35 7.45 14.99 -9.22
C TYR A 35 6.82 13.87 -8.37
N PRO A 36 7.61 12.94 -7.80
CA PRO A 36 7.06 11.80 -7.07
C PRO A 36 6.42 12.21 -5.75
N GLN A 37 5.25 11.62 -5.45
CA GLN A 37 4.49 11.85 -4.23
C GLN A 37 4.15 10.49 -3.58
N PHE A 38 4.83 10.15 -2.50
CA PHE A 38 4.71 8.83 -1.87
C PHE A 38 3.75 8.85 -0.69
N ALA A 39 2.50 8.46 -0.91
CA ALA A 39 1.51 8.30 0.15
C ALA A 39 1.66 6.93 0.84
N THR A 40 2.06 6.92 2.11
CA THR A 40 2.17 5.69 2.92
C THR A 40 2.27 6.00 4.41
N HIS A 41 1.87 5.05 5.27
CA HIS A 41 2.14 5.07 6.70
C HIS A 41 3.04 3.92 7.16
N ASN A 42 3.57 3.14 6.22
CA ASN A 42 4.47 2.04 6.52
C ASN A 42 5.90 2.56 6.68
N ALA A 43 6.45 2.50 7.89
CA ALA A 43 7.79 3.04 8.17
C ALA A 43 8.89 2.32 7.37
N HIS A 44 8.75 1.02 7.13
CA HIS A 44 9.69 0.28 6.28
C HIS A 44 9.68 0.84 4.85
N THR A 45 8.49 1.07 4.28
CA THR A 45 8.36 1.67 2.94
C THR A 45 8.97 3.07 2.89
N VAL A 46 8.74 3.90 3.92
CA VAL A 46 9.36 5.23 4.02
C VAL A 46 10.88 5.13 4.04
N ALA A 47 11.44 4.29 4.92
CA ALA A 47 12.88 4.09 5.03
C ALA A 47 13.49 3.58 3.72
N ALA A 48 12.85 2.61 3.07
CA ALA A 48 13.30 2.09 1.78
C ALA A 48 13.34 3.19 0.70
N ILE A 49 12.35 4.08 0.65
CA ILE A 49 12.34 5.21 -0.29
C ILE A 49 13.43 6.22 0.03
N LEU A 50 13.63 6.55 1.32
CA LEU A 50 14.73 7.43 1.74
C LEU A 50 16.10 6.91 1.24
N GLU A 51 16.32 5.60 1.32
CA GLU A 51 17.54 4.94 0.83
C GLU A 51 17.62 4.81 -0.70
N MET A 52 16.47 4.70 -1.40
CA MET A 52 16.44 4.64 -2.87
C MET A 52 16.86 5.95 -3.54
N VAL A 53 16.63 7.08 -2.88
CA VAL A 53 16.90 8.40 -3.47
C VAL A 53 18.41 8.68 -3.45
N LYS A 54 19.05 8.43 -4.60
CA LYS A 54 20.46 8.78 -4.83
C LYS A 54 20.56 10.19 -5.40
N GLY A 55 20.72 11.19 -4.54
CA GLY A 55 21.03 12.57 -4.95
C GLY A 55 19.91 13.59 -4.67
N LYS A 56 19.77 14.59 -5.53
CA LYS A 56 18.89 15.76 -5.32
C LYS A 56 17.52 15.63 -6.02
N SER A 57 17.01 14.42 -6.21
CA SER A 57 15.66 14.26 -6.75
C SER A 57 14.67 14.90 -5.78
N ALA A 58 13.86 15.83 -6.27
CA ALA A 58 12.79 16.44 -5.48
C ALA A 58 11.60 15.49 -5.43
N TYR A 59 11.08 15.23 -4.24
CA TYR A 59 9.90 14.40 -4.01
C TYR A 59 9.24 14.85 -2.71
N GLU A 60 8.03 14.35 -2.45
CA GLU A 60 7.37 14.48 -1.15
C GLU A 60 6.85 13.13 -0.68
N PHE A 61 6.68 13.03 0.63
CA PHE A 61 5.78 12.05 1.20
C PHE A 61 4.38 12.62 1.37
N GLN A 62 3.40 11.73 1.53
CA GLN A 62 2.04 12.12 1.87
C GLN A 62 1.49 11.24 2.99
N ARG A 63 0.66 11.84 3.84
CA ARG A 63 -0.05 11.14 4.91
C ARG A 63 -1.48 11.63 5.03
N LEU A 64 -2.35 10.78 5.58
CA LEU A 64 -3.68 11.21 6.00
C LEU A 64 -3.62 12.03 7.31
N HIS A 65 -4.48 13.04 7.42
CA HIS A 65 -4.72 13.74 8.69
C HIS A 65 -5.17 12.76 9.78
N GLY A 66 -4.67 12.93 11.00
CA GLY A 66 -4.92 12.00 12.12
C GLY A 66 -4.12 10.69 12.06
N MET A 67 -3.25 10.48 11.06
CA MET A 67 -2.51 9.23 10.90
C MET A 67 -1.04 9.45 10.51
N GLY A 68 -0.16 8.62 11.05
CA GLY A 68 1.28 8.64 10.74
C GLY A 68 2.00 9.92 11.19
N GLU A 69 1.42 10.69 12.11
CA GLU A 69 2.03 11.97 12.54
C GLU A 69 3.39 11.76 13.20
N GLN A 70 3.50 10.80 14.11
CA GLN A 70 4.76 10.50 14.81
C GLN A 70 5.84 10.02 13.83
N LEU A 71 5.48 9.15 12.88
CA LEU A 71 6.38 8.69 11.82
C LEU A 71 6.94 9.87 11.03
N TYR A 72 6.07 10.73 10.50
CA TYR A 72 6.52 11.84 9.65
C TYR A 72 7.19 12.97 10.43
N ARG A 73 6.92 13.11 11.73
CA ARG A 73 7.71 13.98 12.60
C ARG A 73 9.16 13.51 12.68
N GLN A 74 9.38 12.20 12.88
CA GLN A 74 10.72 11.61 12.86
C GLN A 74 11.41 11.78 11.50
N VAL A 75 10.69 11.58 10.39
CA VAL A 75 11.23 11.83 9.04
C VAL A 75 11.66 13.28 8.86
N LEU A 76 10.83 14.24 9.28
CA LEU A 76 11.18 15.67 9.20
C LEU A 76 12.42 16.01 10.03
N GLU A 77 12.52 15.48 11.25
CA GLU A 77 13.68 15.66 12.13
C GLU A 77 14.97 15.08 11.51
N GLN A 78 14.92 13.82 11.08
CA GLN A 78 16.08 13.12 10.51
C GLN A 78 16.57 13.73 9.19
N THR A 79 15.66 14.30 8.40
CA THR A 79 15.99 14.90 7.11
C THR A 79 16.33 16.39 7.22
N GLY A 80 16.32 16.96 8.43
CA GLY A 80 16.52 18.39 8.66
C GLY A 80 15.49 19.27 7.97
N GLY A 81 14.25 18.76 7.84
CA GLY A 81 13.14 19.44 7.18
C GLY A 81 13.24 19.55 5.66
N LYS A 82 14.20 18.87 5.03
CA LYS A 82 14.43 18.96 3.57
C LYS A 82 13.42 18.18 2.74
N ILE A 83 12.78 17.17 3.33
CA ILE A 83 11.81 16.31 2.65
C ILE A 83 10.40 16.67 3.13
N PRO A 84 9.57 17.29 2.27
CA PRO A 84 8.22 17.69 2.66
C PRO A 84 7.30 16.47 2.84
N CYS A 85 6.32 16.62 3.73
CA CYS A 85 5.21 15.69 3.87
C CYS A 85 3.88 16.44 3.76
N ARG A 86 3.09 16.13 2.73
CA ARG A 86 1.76 16.71 2.52
C ARG A 86 0.71 15.94 3.31
N ILE A 87 -0.19 16.67 3.97
CA ILE A 87 -1.29 16.10 4.74
C ILE A 87 -2.55 16.13 3.88
N TYR A 88 -3.11 14.96 3.59
CA TYR A 88 -4.45 14.84 3.02
C TYR A 88 -5.48 15.00 4.14
N ALA A 89 -6.26 16.07 4.10
CA ALA A 89 -7.28 16.38 5.09
C ALA A 89 -8.68 16.20 4.45
N PRO A 90 -9.48 15.22 4.92
CA PRO A 90 -10.87 15.10 4.51
C PRO A 90 -11.67 16.31 5.01
N VAL A 91 -12.38 17.00 4.12
CA VAL A 91 -13.22 18.16 4.44
C VAL A 91 -14.58 17.97 3.80
N GLY A 92 -15.65 18.10 4.58
CA GLY A 92 -17.02 17.92 4.10
C GLY A 92 -18.02 17.87 5.24
N HIS A 93 -19.31 17.80 4.92
CA HIS A 93 -20.36 17.64 5.92
C HIS A 93 -20.38 16.21 6.48
N TYR A 94 -20.90 16.03 7.70
CA TYR A 94 -20.92 14.74 8.39
C TYR A 94 -21.52 13.60 7.54
N GLN A 95 -22.64 13.87 6.86
CA GLN A 95 -23.34 12.88 6.04
C GLN A 95 -22.50 12.39 4.84
N GLU A 96 -21.69 13.28 4.26
CA GLU A 96 -20.82 12.98 3.12
C GLU A 96 -19.55 12.22 3.56
N LEU A 97 -19.10 12.47 4.79
CA LEU A 97 -17.90 11.84 5.35
C LEU A 97 -18.16 10.44 5.92
N LEU A 98 -19.41 10.06 6.22
CA LEU A 98 -19.73 8.75 6.81
C LEU A 98 -19.26 7.55 5.95
N PRO A 99 -19.56 7.48 4.63
CA PRO A 99 -19.06 6.39 3.79
C PRO A 99 -17.53 6.38 3.70
N TYR A 100 -16.92 7.56 3.64
CA TYR A 100 -15.46 7.72 3.64
C TYR A 100 -14.83 7.23 4.95
N LEU A 101 -15.45 7.53 6.09
CA LEU A 101 -15.01 7.09 7.41
C LEU A 101 -15.00 5.56 7.52
N VAL A 102 -16.04 4.88 7.04
CA VAL A 102 -16.09 3.40 7.03
C VAL A 102 -14.91 2.82 6.25
N ARG A 103 -14.64 3.35 5.04
CA ARG A 103 -13.49 2.92 4.23
C ARG A 103 -12.17 3.16 4.96
N ARG A 104 -12.01 4.31 5.62
CA ARG A 104 -10.81 4.66 6.40
C ARG A 104 -10.59 3.77 7.62
N LEU A 105 -11.66 3.39 8.32
CA LEU A 105 -11.58 2.46 9.44
C LEU A 105 -11.13 1.08 8.98
N LEU A 106 -11.67 0.57 7.87
CA LEU A 106 -11.29 -0.73 7.32
C LEU A 106 -9.84 -0.78 6.81
N GLU A 107 -9.39 0.28 6.14
CA GLU A 107 -8.03 0.36 5.58
C GLU A 107 -6.95 0.33 6.67
N ASN A 108 -7.18 1.04 7.77
CA ASN A 108 -6.17 1.21 8.81
C ASN A 108 -6.32 0.24 9.98
N GLY A 109 -7.53 -0.27 10.22
CA GLY A 109 -7.83 -1.27 11.25
C GLY A 109 -7.59 -2.71 10.81
N ALA A 110 -7.20 -2.96 9.56
CA ALA A 110 -6.84 -4.30 9.11
C ALA A 110 -5.64 -4.85 9.91
N ASN A 111 -5.65 -6.14 10.26
CA ASN A 111 -4.55 -6.80 10.98
C ASN A 111 -3.19 -6.73 10.24
N SER A 112 -3.22 -6.54 8.93
CA SER A 112 -2.03 -6.36 8.08
C SER A 112 -1.56 -4.90 7.97
N SER A 113 -2.27 -3.95 8.58
CA SER A 113 -1.90 -2.53 8.61
C SER A 113 -0.67 -2.34 9.50
N PHE A 114 0.33 -1.62 9.00
CA PHE A 114 1.55 -1.32 9.75
C PHE A 114 1.25 -0.60 11.08
N ILE A 115 0.30 0.35 11.07
CA ILE A 115 -0.07 1.11 12.28
C ILE A 115 -0.63 0.16 13.35
N ASN A 116 -1.54 -0.73 12.96
CA ASN A 116 -2.13 -1.71 13.87
C ASN A 116 -1.08 -2.69 14.41
N GLN A 117 -0.06 -3.03 13.60
CA GLN A 117 1.01 -3.93 14.02
C GLN A 117 1.98 -3.28 15.00
N VAL A 118 2.32 -2.01 14.82
CA VAL A 118 3.24 -1.28 15.71
C VAL A 118 2.62 -0.99 17.08
N GLU A 119 1.31 -0.79 17.15
CA GLU A 119 0.60 -0.59 18.42
C GLU A 119 0.36 -1.89 19.19
N ASN A 120 0.57 -3.05 18.56
CA ASN A 120 0.38 -4.35 19.17
C ASN A 120 1.67 -4.88 19.82
N ALA A 121 1.69 -4.90 21.15
CA ALA A 121 2.84 -5.37 21.94
C ALA A 121 3.18 -6.87 21.75
N ASP A 122 2.25 -7.68 21.23
CA ASP A 122 2.48 -9.10 20.97
C ASP A 122 3.21 -9.35 19.64
N ILE A 123 3.38 -8.32 18.80
CA ILE A 123 4.06 -8.42 17.51
C ILE A 123 5.51 -7.97 17.66
N ASP A 124 6.43 -8.89 17.38
CA ASP A 124 7.86 -8.61 17.35
C ASP A 124 8.18 -7.54 16.29
N LEU A 125 8.87 -6.48 16.72
CA LEU A 125 9.28 -5.37 15.87
C LEU A 125 10.12 -5.86 14.69
N GLU A 126 10.96 -6.90 14.86
CA GLU A 126 11.77 -7.47 13.77
C GLU A 126 10.90 -7.96 12.61
N LYS A 127 9.68 -8.46 12.90
CA LYS A 127 8.73 -8.88 11.87
C LYS A 127 8.10 -7.70 11.13
N VAL A 128 7.86 -6.61 11.84
CA VAL A 128 7.23 -5.39 11.29
C VAL A 128 8.18 -4.65 10.34
N ILE A 129 9.48 -4.68 10.64
CA ILE A 129 10.54 -4.05 9.83
C ILE A 129 11.19 -5.01 8.83
N ALA A 130 10.68 -6.23 8.69
CA ALA A 130 11.25 -7.21 7.78
C ALA A 130 11.15 -6.74 6.31
N ASP A 131 12.24 -6.89 5.57
CA ASP A 131 12.29 -6.55 4.15
C ASP A 131 11.29 -7.40 3.33
N PRO A 132 10.28 -6.79 2.67
CA PRO A 132 9.29 -7.51 1.90
C PRO A 132 9.92 -8.25 0.71
N VAL A 133 11.04 -7.78 0.15
CA VAL A 133 11.74 -8.47 -0.95
C VAL A 133 12.32 -9.79 -0.44
N THR A 134 13.04 -9.76 0.68
CA THR A 134 13.61 -10.94 1.31
C THR A 134 12.51 -11.90 1.78
N HIS A 135 11.42 -11.37 2.36
CA HIS A 135 10.27 -12.18 2.76
C HIS A 135 9.64 -12.89 1.55
N PHE A 136 9.39 -12.16 0.47
CA PHE A 136 8.80 -12.71 -0.75
C PHE A 136 9.68 -13.81 -1.38
N LYS A 137 11.00 -13.58 -1.46
CA LYS A 137 11.95 -14.58 -2.03
C LYS A 137 12.01 -15.89 -1.23
N LYS A 138 11.81 -15.84 0.10
CA LYS A 138 11.80 -17.04 0.96
C LYS A 138 10.49 -17.80 0.87
N THR A 139 9.40 -17.14 0.49
CA THR A 139 8.06 -17.73 0.43
C THR A 139 7.85 -18.45 -0.90
N LYS A 140 7.96 -19.80 -0.90
CA LYS A 140 7.78 -20.65 -2.10
C LYS A 140 6.35 -20.64 -2.67
N GLN A 141 5.37 -20.36 -1.83
CA GLN A 141 3.97 -20.24 -2.21
C GLN A 141 3.31 -19.23 -1.27
N LEU A 142 2.87 -18.12 -1.83
CA LEU A 142 2.04 -17.17 -1.12
C LEU A 142 0.66 -17.81 -0.91
N SER A 143 0.43 -18.43 0.25
CA SER A 143 -0.86 -19.07 0.58
C SER A 143 -1.95 -18.00 0.73
N THR A 144 -2.77 -17.79 -0.31
CA THR A 144 -3.91 -16.88 -0.21
C THR A 144 -5.18 -17.68 0.09
N ASN A 145 -6.01 -17.15 1.00
CA ASN A 145 -7.37 -17.66 1.18
C ASN A 145 -8.32 -17.15 0.08
N CYS A 146 -7.83 -16.32 -0.85
CA CYS A 146 -8.58 -15.80 -1.97
C CYS A 146 -8.60 -16.82 -3.12
N VAL A 147 -9.64 -17.64 -3.17
CA VAL A 147 -9.84 -18.61 -4.26
C VAL A 147 -10.20 -17.91 -5.56
N LEU A 148 -9.57 -18.27 -6.68
CA LEU A 148 -9.89 -17.69 -7.99
C LEU A 148 -11.40 -17.73 -8.30
N PRO A 149 -11.96 -16.73 -9.01
CA PRO A 149 -13.40 -16.67 -9.26
C PRO A 149 -13.97 -17.93 -9.92
N ARG A 150 -13.20 -18.58 -10.80
CA ARG A 150 -13.54 -19.87 -11.44
C ARG A 150 -13.76 -21.01 -10.44
N ASN A 151 -13.04 -20.99 -9.33
CA ASN A 151 -12.98 -22.06 -8.33
C ASN A 151 -13.81 -21.76 -7.08
N LEU A 152 -14.61 -20.68 -7.08
CA LEU A 152 -15.34 -20.18 -5.93
C LEU A 152 -16.17 -21.23 -5.18
N TYR A 153 -16.71 -22.22 -5.89
CA TYR A 153 -17.62 -23.21 -5.30
C TYR A 153 -16.96 -24.55 -4.95
N GLY A 154 -15.67 -24.73 -5.27
CA GLY A 154 -14.90 -25.96 -5.03
C GLY A 154 -15.39 -27.18 -5.81
N LYS A 155 -16.59 -27.68 -5.49
CA LYS A 155 -17.20 -28.87 -6.12
C LYS A 155 -17.76 -28.62 -7.52
N ARG A 156 -18.04 -27.37 -7.87
CA ARG A 156 -18.50 -26.98 -9.20
C ARG A 156 -17.68 -25.81 -9.73
N ILE A 157 -17.51 -25.75 -11.04
CA ILE A 157 -16.86 -24.63 -11.72
C ILE A 157 -17.88 -23.47 -11.77
N ASN A 158 -17.41 -22.26 -11.48
CA ASN A 158 -18.22 -21.05 -11.61
C ASN A 158 -18.37 -20.66 -13.10
N SER A 159 -19.45 -19.98 -13.45
CA SER A 159 -19.62 -19.40 -14.78
C SER A 159 -18.61 -18.29 -15.02
N THR A 160 -18.15 -18.14 -16.25
CA THR A 160 -17.31 -17.02 -16.69
C THR A 160 -18.17 -15.79 -16.96
N GLY A 161 -17.60 -14.60 -16.76
CA GLY A 161 -18.21 -13.35 -17.18
C GLY A 161 -17.21 -12.50 -17.97
N LEU A 162 -17.63 -11.28 -18.33
CA LEU A 162 -16.86 -10.34 -19.14
C LEU A 162 -16.53 -9.08 -18.34
N ASN A 163 -15.31 -8.58 -18.50
CA ASN A 163 -14.93 -7.28 -17.96
C ASN A 163 -15.32 -6.17 -18.95
N LEU A 164 -16.48 -5.55 -18.76
CA LEU A 164 -16.97 -4.48 -19.64
C LEU A 164 -16.14 -3.17 -19.56
N ALA A 165 -15.21 -3.07 -18.60
CA ALA A 165 -14.27 -1.97 -18.52
C ALA A 165 -12.96 -2.24 -19.29
N ASP A 166 -12.76 -3.47 -19.76
CA ASP A 166 -11.62 -3.82 -20.61
C ASP A 166 -11.95 -3.47 -22.06
N ILE A 167 -11.13 -2.62 -22.65
CA ILE A 167 -11.37 -2.11 -24.00
C ILE A 167 -11.13 -3.18 -25.07
N ASP A 168 -10.33 -4.21 -24.75
CA ASP A 168 -10.01 -5.30 -25.67
C ASP A 168 -11.09 -6.41 -25.65
N VAL A 169 -12.09 -6.30 -24.77
CA VAL A 169 -13.18 -7.27 -24.59
C VAL A 169 -14.44 -6.90 -25.41
N LEU A 170 -14.52 -5.69 -25.96
CA LEU A 170 -15.59 -5.20 -26.85
C LEU A 170 -15.10 -5.04 -28.29
#